data_AF-A0A2G1Y6R9-F1
#
_entry.id   AF-A0A2G1Y6R9-F1
#
_cell.length_a   1.000
_cell.length_b   1.000
_cell.length_c   1.000
_cell.angle_alpha   90.00
_cell.angle_beta   90.00
_cell.angle_gamma   90.00
#
_symmetry.space_group_name_H-M   'P 1'
#
loop_
_entity.id
_entity.type
_entity.pdbx_description
1 polymer ?
#
loop_
_entity_poly.entity_id
_entity_poly.type
_entity_poly.pdbx_seq_one_letter_code
_entity_poly.pdbx_strand_id
1 'polypeptide(L)'
;KFKSAAKALLPKALISNGWAQNKGFDMIKNGDVPDAKLLGERQLLFLDKWSTDWSHQTQMKVLLSQTIFANVATLPKEAMSGAIIPTLRIMQKGEYAPDDRPVSDLDSNGWPQTGRNNALKKIRKGFAFHLAGDQHLGSAIQYGLDDWNDSGFAFCVPSLSNYWPRRWYPSEGGKNREIGKPNYTGETQDGFGNKMTVHAVSNPIFTGIKPSKIYDRAAGYGIVRLNKNKRSITMECWPRQAKPQDGDSEQYEGWPITVGQEQNYGRKAKAFLPEIVVRGLENPVVEIIREDSNEIVYALRLNKNTFKPKVFDTSKKYIIRVGEPDIDNWKTENSIVPGNGKIIFQF
;
A
#
# COMPACT_ATOMS: atom_id res chain seq x y z
N LYS A 1 -9.61 1.86 19.98
CA LYS A 1 -10.89 2.28 19.36
C LYS A 1 -10.90 1.76 17.94
N PHE A 2 -12.04 1.25 17.49
CA PHE A 2 -12.26 0.74 16.15
C PHE A 2 -12.50 1.87 15.14
N LYS A 3 -12.50 1.53 13.85
CA LYS A 3 -12.91 2.41 12.75
C LYS A 3 -14.30 3.00 13.02
N SER A 4 -14.49 4.28 12.66
CA SER A 4 -15.77 4.96 12.83
C SER A 4 -16.89 4.30 12.01
N ALA A 5 -18.13 4.35 12.52
CA ALA A 5 -19.30 3.89 11.77
C ALA A 5 -19.81 4.99 10.83
N ALA A 6 -19.71 4.78 9.52
CA ALA A 6 -20.03 5.80 8.53
C ALA A 6 -21.50 6.29 8.57
N LYS A 7 -22.46 5.40 8.90
CA LYS A 7 -23.89 5.75 8.95
C LYS A 7 -24.20 6.92 9.90
N ALA A 8 -23.54 6.97 11.06
CA ALA A 8 -23.75 8.03 12.04
C ALA A 8 -23.09 9.35 11.62
N LEU A 9 -21.99 9.28 10.87
CA LEU A 9 -21.17 10.45 10.50
C LEU A 9 -21.54 11.04 9.14
N LEU A 10 -22.22 10.27 8.29
CA LEU A 10 -22.65 10.68 6.94
C LEU A 10 -24.17 10.58 6.79
N PRO A 11 -24.98 11.33 7.57
CA PRO A 11 -26.44 11.19 7.58
C PRO A 11 -27.08 11.45 6.20
N LYS A 12 -26.50 12.36 5.41
CA LYS A 12 -26.97 12.69 4.05
C LYS A 12 -26.71 11.58 3.02
N ALA A 13 -25.80 10.65 3.29
CA ALA A 13 -25.45 9.58 2.37
C ALA A 13 -26.43 8.39 2.44
N LEU A 14 -27.30 8.36 3.46
CA LEU A 14 -28.29 7.29 3.68
C LEU A 14 -27.63 5.90 3.69
N ILE A 15 -26.53 5.74 4.44
CA ILE A 15 -25.70 4.52 4.40
C ILE A 15 -26.51 3.28 4.82
N SER A 16 -26.44 2.25 3.98
CA SER A 16 -26.94 0.89 4.25
C SER A 16 -25.84 -0.13 3.96
N ASN A 17 -25.48 -0.94 4.97
CA ASN A 17 -24.44 -1.98 4.89
C ASN A 17 -23.10 -1.52 4.26
N GLY A 18 -22.64 -0.31 4.59
CA GLY A 18 -21.40 0.25 4.03
C GLY A 18 -21.55 0.98 2.68
N TRP A 19 -22.76 1.05 2.11
CA TRP A 19 -23.00 1.66 0.80
C TRP A 19 -23.93 2.88 0.90
N ALA A 20 -23.55 3.99 0.26
CA ALA A 20 -24.41 5.16 0.15
C ALA A 20 -25.63 4.88 -0.75
N GLN A 21 -26.83 5.14 -0.24
CA GLN A 21 -28.08 4.95 -0.98
C GLN A 21 -28.59 6.26 -1.61
N ASN A 22 -28.06 7.40 -1.18
CA ASN A 22 -28.32 8.67 -1.84
C ASN A 22 -27.48 8.81 -3.12
N LYS A 23 -28.12 8.66 -4.29
CA LYS A 23 -27.47 8.80 -5.62
C LYS A 23 -26.80 10.16 -5.85
N GLY A 24 -27.28 11.22 -5.19
CA GLY A 24 -26.71 12.56 -5.29
C GLY A 24 -25.54 12.82 -4.33
N PHE A 25 -25.19 11.86 -3.47
CA PHE A 25 -24.11 12.03 -2.51
C PHE A 25 -22.74 11.81 -3.18
N ASP A 26 -21.98 12.88 -3.34
CA ASP A 26 -20.60 12.82 -3.82
C ASP A 26 -19.68 12.36 -2.68
N MET A 27 -19.29 11.08 -2.71
CA MET A 27 -18.45 10.46 -1.70
C MET A 27 -17.01 11.00 -1.68
N ILE A 28 -16.49 11.43 -2.83
CA ILE A 28 -15.14 11.98 -2.94
C ILE A 28 -15.10 13.33 -2.21
N LYS A 29 -16.11 14.18 -2.43
CA LYS A 29 -16.15 15.53 -1.84
C LYS A 29 -16.67 15.56 -0.41
N ASN A 30 -17.64 14.72 -0.08
CA ASN A 30 -18.38 14.82 1.19
C ASN A 30 -18.19 13.60 2.11
N GLY A 31 -17.46 12.58 1.66
CA GLY A 31 -17.23 11.36 2.44
C GLY A 31 -16.23 11.55 3.58
N ASP A 32 -15.21 12.39 3.40
CA ASP A 32 -14.20 12.63 4.45
C ASP A 32 -14.73 13.66 5.45
N VAL A 33 -14.84 13.28 6.72
CA VAL A 33 -15.38 14.14 7.79
C VAL A 33 -14.45 14.19 8.99
N PRO A 34 -14.29 15.34 9.67
CA PRO A 34 -13.23 15.54 10.68
C PRO A 34 -13.20 14.52 11.83
N ASP A 35 -14.36 14.06 12.29
CA ASP A 35 -14.46 13.14 13.43
C ASP A 35 -14.34 11.67 13.05
N ALA A 36 -14.27 11.35 11.75
CA ALA A 36 -14.10 9.98 11.30
C ALA A 36 -12.66 9.51 11.53
N LYS A 37 -12.52 8.35 12.19
CA LYS A 37 -11.23 7.73 12.47
C LYS A 37 -11.16 6.39 11.75
N LEU A 38 -10.07 6.15 11.03
CA LEU A 38 -9.72 4.80 10.56
C LEU A 38 -9.05 4.03 11.70
N LEU A 39 -7.93 4.57 12.18
CA LEU A 39 -7.17 4.07 13.32
C LEU A 39 -7.27 5.09 14.47
N GLY A 40 -7.42 4.60 15.70
CA GLY A 40 -7.41 5.47 16.87
C GLY A 40 -6.00 6.02 17.18
N GLU A 41 -5.93 7.08 17.99
CA GLU A 41 -4.66 7.76 18.36
C GLU A 41 -3.61 6.80 18.92
N ARG A 42 -3.98 5.85 19.78
CA ARG A 42 -3.06 4.82 20.31
C ARG A 42 -2.45 3.96 19.19
N GLN A 43 -3.23 3.60 18.16
CA GLN A 43 -2.73 2.83 17.03
C GLN A 43 -1.81 3.69 16.16
N LEU A 44 -2.15 4.96 15.91
CA LEU A 44 -1.31 5.88 15.16
C LEU A 44 0.02 6.17 15.86
N LEU A 45 0.01 6.34 17.18
CA LEU A 45 1.21 6.49 18.00
C LEU A 45 2.07 5.22 17.97
N PHE A 46 1.44 4.05 18.05
CA PHE A 46 2.14 2.78 17.90
C PHE A 46 2.80 2.69 16.51
N LEU A 47 2.07 2.99 15.43
CA LEU A 47 2.62 2.91 14.07
C LEU A 47 3.77 3.90 13.85
N ASP A 48 3.68 5.11 14.39
CA ASP A 48 4.76 6.09 14.31
C ASP A 48 6.03 5.54 14.96
N LYS A 49 5.94 5.05 16.21
CA LYS A 49 7.07 4.46 16.94
C LYS A 49 7.60 3.19 16.28
N TRP A 50 6.72 2.23 15.98
CA TRP A 50 7.08 0.96 15.36
C TRP A 50 7.73 1.13 13.99
N SER A 51 7.30 2.13 13.21
CA SER A 51 7.86 2.37 11.88
C SER A 51 9.32 2.80 11.94
N THR A 52 9.73 3.55 12.96
CA THR A 52 11.08 4.09 13.11
C THR A 52 11.98 3.26 14.00
N ASP A 53 11.41 2.37 14.82
CA ASP A 53 12.14 1.45 15.68
C ASP A 53 12.70 0.25 14.88
N TRP A 54 14.01 0.16 14.74
CA TRP A 54 14.71 -0.94 14.06
C TRP A 54 15.43 -1.91 15.00
N SER A 55 15.07 -1.91 16.29
CA SER A 55 15.54 -2.87 17.29
C SER A 55 15.16 -4.33 16.96
N HIS A 56 15.62 -5.24 17.80
CA HIS A 56 15.48 -6.69 17.69
C HIS A 56 16.02 -7.24 16.37
N GLN A 57 17.14 -6.66 15.91
CA GLN A 57 17.80 -7.00 14.66
C GLN A 57 16.84 -6.96 13.45
N THR A 58 15.82 -6.09 13.51
CA THR A 58 14.82 -5.96 12.43
C THR A 58 15.50 -5.55 11.14
N GLN A 59 15.33 -6.35 10.09
CA GLN A 59 15.99 -6.12 8.79
C GLN A 59 15.06 -5.59 7.69
N MET A 60 13.79 -5.99 7.73
CA MET A 60 12.72 -5.54 6.83
C MET A 60 11.42 -5.49 7.63
N LYS A 61 10.48 -4.62 7.25
CA LYS A 61 9.21 -4.44 7.95
C LYS A 61 8.03 -4.82 7.06
N VAL A 62 7.10 -5.58 7.62
CA VAL A 62 5.82 -5.92 7.01
C VAL A 62 4.71 -5.54 7.97
N LEU A 63 3.78 -4.69 7.52
CA LEU A 63 2.54 -4.39 8.20
C LEU A 63 1.51 -5.45 7.83
N LEU A 64 0.85 -6.02 8.84
CA LEU A 64 -0.29 -6.91 8.67
C LEU A 64 -1.57 -6.20 9.13
N SER A 65 -2.62 -6.26 8.32
CA SER A 65 -3.97 -5.83 8.71
C SER A 65 -5.05 -6.66 8.03
N GLN A 66 -6.29 -6.46 8.44
CA GLN A 66 -7.45 -7.13 7.87
C GLN A 66 -7.60 -6.83 6.38
N THR A 67 -7.52 -5.54 6.01
CA THR A 67 -7.65 -5.06 4.62
C THR A 67 -6.64 -3.96 4.31
N ILE A 68 -6.35 -3.77 3.02
CA ILE A 68 -5.51 -2.69 2.50
C ILE A 68 -6.19 -1.32 2.66
N PHE A 69 -5.41 -0.24 2.68
CA PHE A 69 -5.88 1.14 2.90
C PHE A 69 -6.30 1.84 1.60
N ALA A 70 -7.12 1.14 0.81
CA ALA A 70 -7.73 1.56 -0.44
C ALA A 70 -8.96 0.69 -0.72
N ASN A 71 -9.84 1.09 -1.65
CA ASN A 71 -10.91 0.21 -2.15
C ASN A 71 -10.68 -0.23 -3.60
N VAL A 72 -10.15 -1.43 -3.81
CA VAL A 72 -9.96 -1.99 -5.16
C VAL A 72 -11.21 -2.77 -5.54
N ALA A 73 -12.23 -2.05 -6.00
CA ALA A 73 -13.44 -2.65 -6.52
C ALA A 73 -14.13 -1.74 -7.53
N THR A 74 -14.68 -2.33 -8.59
CA THR A 74 -15.61 -1.70 -9.51
C THR A 74 -16.94 -2.43 -9.53
N LEU A 75 -18.01 -1.71 -9.84
CA LEU A 75 -19.34 -2.25 -10.12
C LEU A 75 -19.96 -1.52 -11.33
N PRO A 76 -20.93 -2.14 -12.02
CA PRO A 76 -21.72 -1.47 -13.05
C PRO A 76 -22.28 -0.15 -12.53
N LYS A 77 -22.39 0.85 -13.40
CA LYS A 77 -22.69 2.23 -13.01
C LYS A 77 -23.95 2.35 -12.13
N GLU A 78 -25.00 1.61 -12.49
CA GLU A 78 -26.31 1.61 -11.83
C GLU A 78 -26.34 0.84 -10.49
N ALA A 79 -25.29 0.09 -10.15
CA ALA A 79 -25.21 -0.65 -8.91
C ALA A 79 -25.12 0.30 -7.70
N MET A 80 -26.07 0.14 -6.77
CA MET A 80 -26.13 0.94 -5.54
C MET A 80 -25.50 0.27 -4.33
N SER A 81 -25.18 -1.02 -4.42
CA SER A 81 -24.52 -1.75 -3.35
C SER A 81 -23.72 -2.93 -3.88
N GLY A 82 -22.86 -3.46 -2.99
CA GLY A 82 -22.13 -4.67 -3.25
C GLY A 82 -23.02 -5.88 -3.51
N ALA A 83 -24.30 -5.88 -3.10
CA ALA A 83 -25.18 -7.06 -3.11
C ALA A 83 -25.23 -7.85 -4.44
N ILE A 84 -24.95 -7.19 -5.57
CA ILE A 84 -24.98 -7.77 -6.91
C ILE A 84 -23.72 -8.56 -7.31
N ILE A 85 -22.59 -8.39 -6.59
CA ILE A 85 -21.31 -9.01 -6.97
C ILE A 85 -21.41 -10.53 -7.21
N PRO A 86 -22.16 -11.35 -6.44
CA PRO A 86 -22.17 -12.80 -6.64
C PRO A 86 -22.92 -13.22 -7.91
N THR A 87 -23.69 -12.29 -8.50
CA THR A 87 -24.48 -12.48 -9.74
C THR A 87 -23.88 -11.75 -10.94
N LEU A 88 -22.77 -11.02 -10.78
CA LEU A 88 -22.09 -10.36 -11.89
C LEU A 88 -21.60 -11.41 -12.90
N ARG A 89 -21.74 -11.08 -14.19
CA ARG A 89 -21.12 -11.85 -15.27
C ARG A 89 -19.60 -11.90 -15.07
N ILE A 90 -19.03 -13.09 -15.14
CA ILE A 90 -17.59 -13.31 -15.16
C ILE A 90 -17.09 -13.13 -16.60
N MET A 91 -16.01 -12.37 -16.76
CA MET A 91 -15.48 -11.96 -18.06
C MET A 91 -14.61 -13.06 -18.69
N GLN A 92 -14.52 -13.06 -20.02
CA GLN A 92 -13.50 -13.83 -20.72
C GLN A 92 -12.12 -13.18 -20.54
N LYS A 93 -11.04 -13.94 -20.73
CA LYS A 93 -9.69 -13.36 -20.74
C LYS A 93 -9.59 -12.30 -21.84
N GLY A 94 -9.13 -11.10 -21.46
CA GLY A 94 -9.03 -9.95 -22.36
C GLY A 94 -10.32 -9.13 -22.51
N GLU A 95 -11.45 -9.59 -21.97
CA GLU A 95 -12.69 -8.82 -21.89
C GLU A 95 -12.69 -7.89 -20.66
N TYR A 96 -13.34 -6.74 -20.79
CA TYR A 96 -13.50 -5.74 -19.75
C TYR A 96 -14.99 -5.49 -19.52
N ALA A 97 -15.37 -5.20 -18.27
CA ALA A 97 -16.71 -4.76 -17.98
C ALA A 97 -16.99 -3.41 -18.68
N PRO A 98 -18.16 -3.25 -19.33
CA PRO A 98 -18.40 -2.14 -20.26
C PRO A 98 -18.59 -0.78 -19.56
N ASP A 99 -19.17 -0.77 -18.37
CA ASP A 99 -19.61 0.45 -17.67
C ASP A 99 -19.25 0.44 -16.17
N ASP A 100 -18.29 -0.38 -15.78
CA ASP A 100 -17.84 -0.48 -14.40
C ASP A 100 -17.15 0.82 -13.95
N ARG A 101 -17.52 1.27 -12.76
CA ARG A 101 -16.90 2.43 -12.09
C ARG A 101 -16.27 2.03 -10.77
N PRO A 102 -15.19 2.70 -10.32
CA PRO A 102 -14.72 2.59 -8.95
C PRO A 102 -15.85 2.87 -7.96
N VAL A 103 -15.90 2.09 -6.88
CA VAL A 103 -16.95 2.22 -5.86
C VAL A 103 -16.38 2.60 -4.51
N SER A 104 -17.25 3.07 -3.62
CA SER A 104 -16.93 3.51 -2.26
C SER A 104 -17.58 2.59 -1.24
N ASP A 105 -17.01 1.41 -1.04
CA ASP A 105 -17.42 0.50 0.03
C ASP A 105 -16.85 1.02 1.35
N LEU A 106 -17.70 1.62 2.19
CA LEU A 106 -17.28 2.24 3.45
C LEU A 106 -16.79 1.21 4.47
N ASP A 107 -16.94 -0.09 4.21
CA ASP A 107 -16.33 -1.14 5.01
C ASP A 107 -14.82 -1.29 4.73
N SER A 108 -14.37 -0.96 3.52
CA SER A 108 -12.95 -0.96 3.14
C SER A 108 -12.15 0.11 3.90
N ASN A 109 -10.83 -0.06 4.05
CA ASN A 109 -9.98 0.95 4.69
C ASN A 109 -9.56 2.09 3.75
N GLY A 110 -10.26 2.28 2.62
CA GLY A 110 -10.17 3.52 1.83
C GLY A 110 -10.83 4.72 2.52
N TRP A 111 -11.74 4.47 3.47
CA TRP A 111 -12.44 5.50 4.25
C TRP A 111 -12.19 5.35 5.75
N PRO A 112 -12.13 6.45 6.53
CA PRO A 112 -12.09 7.84 6.07
C PRO A 112 -10.73 8.22 5.46
N GLN A 113 -10.75 9.06 4.43
CA GLN A 113 -9.58 9.43 3.64
C GLN A 113 -8.49 10.09 4.50
N THR A 114 -8.87 11.02 5.39
CA THR A 114 -7.92 11.63 6.34
C THR A 114 -7.31 10.61 7.29
N GLY A 115 -8.12 9.70 7.85
CA GLY A 115 -7.65 8.64 8.73
C GLY A 115 -6.69 7.67 8.04
N ARG A 116 -7.01 7.29 6.80
CA ARG A 116 -6.16 6.50 5.90
C ARG A 116 -4.83 7.19 5.64
N ASN A 117 -4.86 8.47 5.27
CA ASN A 117 -3.65 9.25 4.98
C ASN A 117 -2.75 9.38 6.21
N ASN A 118 -3.33 9.57 7.40
CA ASN A 118 -2.57 9.61 8.64
C ASN A 118 -1.83 8.30 8.90
N ALA A 119 -2.49 7.15 8.73
CA ALA A 119 -1.85 5.85 8.91
C ALA A 119 -0.70 5.64 7.92
N LEU A 120 -0.91 5.96 6.64
CA LEU A 120 0.11 5.80 5.60
C LEU A 120 1.34 6.69 5.83
N LYS A 121 1.14 7.94 6.28
CA LYS A 121 2.24 8.84 6.63
C LYS A 121 3.15 8.25 7.71
N LYS A 122 2.58 7.51 8.68
CA LYS A 122 3.33 6.84 9.74
C LYS A 122 4.10 5.64 9.20
N ILE A 123 3.42 4.68 8.56
CA ILE A 123 4.08 3.43 8.14
C ILE A 123 5.15 3.63 7.06
N ARG A 124 4.99 4.66 6.21
CA ARG A 124 5.95 5.02 5.15
C ARG A 124 7.33 5.33 5.74
N LYS A 125 7.42 5.91 6.94
CA LYS A 125 8.68 6.24 7.63
C LYS A 125 9.58 5.03 7.87
N GLY A 126 9.01 3.83 7.93
CA GLY A 126 9.74 2.58 8.14
C GLY A 126 9.97 1.75 6.88
N PHE A 127 9.69 2.30 5.69
CA PHE A 127 9.78 1.56 4.43
C PHE A 127 9.00 0.23 4.47
N ALA A 128 7.88 0.21 5.20
CA ALA A 128 7.13 -1.00 5.48
C ALA A 128 6.30 -1.41 4.26
N PHE A 129 6.34 -2.70 3.92
CA PHE A 129 5.43 -3.32 2.97
C PHE A 129 4.13 -3.72 3.67
N HIS A 130 2.99 -3.61 3.00
CA HIS A 130 1.69 -3.91 3.60
C HIS A 130 1.08 -5.18 3.02
N LEU A 131 0.82 -6.18 3.87
CA LEU A 131 0.13 -7.42 3.51
C LEU A 131 -1.23 -7.48 4.20
N ALA A 132 -2.30 -7.79 3.46
CA ALA A 132 -3.65 -7.87 3.99
C ALA A 132 -4.54 -8.83 3.18
N GLY A 133 -5.81 -8.96 3.55
CA GLY A 133 -6.84 -9.73 2.83
C GLY A 133 -8.16 -8.95 2.70
N ASP A 134 -9.28 -9.61 3.04
CA ASP A 134 -10.64 -9.04 3.13
C ASP A 134 -11.34 -8.67 1.81
N GLN A 135 -10.66 -8.06 0.83
CA GLN A 135 -11.36 -7.58 -0.37
C GLN A 135 -11.84 -8.71 -1.29
N HIS A 136 -11.40 -9.94 -1.07
CA HIS A 136 -11.71 -11.09 -1.93
C HIS A 136 -11.30 -10.86 -3.39
N LEU A 137 -10.27 -10.05 -3.58
CA LEU A 137 -9.66 -9.71 -4.86
C LEU A 137 -8.17 -9.56 -4.61
N GLY A 138 -7.38 -10.49 -5.16
CA GLY A 138 -5.93 -10.38 -5.10
C GLY A 138 -5.49 -9.10 -5.81
N SER A 139 -4.83 -8.18 -5.11
CA SER A 139 -4.43 -6.89 -5.67
C SER A 139 -3.07 -6.46 -5.16
N ALA A 140 -2.13 -6.22 -6.08
CA ALA A 140 -0.86 -5.57 -5.80
C ALA A 140 -0.96 -4.10 -6.20
N ILE A 141 -0.88 -3.20 -5.23
CA ILE A 141 -1.00 -1.75 -5.44
C ILE A 141 0.16 -1.00 -4.77
N GLN A 142 0.37 0.24 -5.17
CA GLN A 142 1.17 1.21 -4.44
C GLN A 142 0.30 2.37 -3.99
N TYR A 143 0.37 2.73 -2.72
CA TYR A 143 -0.41 3.85 -2.20
C TYR A 143 0.14 5.20 -2.68
N GLY A 144 -0.76 6.15 -2.93
CA GLY A 144 -0.43 7.58 -3.08
C GLY A 144 -0.99 8.42 -1.93
N LEU A 145 -0.22 9.37 -1.44
CA LEU A 145 -0.54 10.33 -0.38
C LEU A 145 -0.64 11.75 -0.95
N ASP A 146 0.51 12.33 -1.31
CA ASP A 146 0.58 13.65 -1.95
C ASP A 146 0.44 13.47 -3.47
N ASP A 147 1.10 12.44 -4.00
CA ASP A 147 1.04 12.04 -5.41
C ASP A 147 0.97 10.53 -5.61
N TRP A 148 0.81 10.06 -6.85
CA TRP A 148 0.93 8.63 -7.16
C TRP A 148 2.36 8.12 -6.92
N ASN A 149 2.48 6.82 -6.62
CA ASN A 149 3.75 6.13 -6.36
C ASN A 149 4.59 6.70 -5.21
N ASP A 150 4.01 7.50 -4.31
CA ASP A 150 4.76 8.25 -3.30
C ASP A 150 4.75 7.58 -1.90
N SER A 151 4.17 6.38 -1.77
CA SER A 151 4.06 5.64 -0.51
C SER A 151 4.23 4.13 -0.71
N GLY A 152 3.99 3.35 0.35
CA GLY A 152 4.26 1.91 0.42
C GLY A 152 3.48 1.07 -0.58
N PHE A 153 4.05 -0.07 -0.95
CA PHE A 153 3.37 -1.12 -1.68
C PHE A 153 2.48 -1.94 -0.74
N ALA A 154 1.36 -2.41 -1.28
CA ALA A 154 0.43 -3.27 -0.58
C ALA A 154 0.00 -4.45 -1.45
N PHE A 155 -0.14 -5.61 -0.80
CA PHE A 155 -0.72 -6.80 -1.40
C PHE A 155 -1.93 -7.26 -0.57
N CYS A 156 -3.10 -7.18 -1.17
CA CYS A 156 -4.28 -7.90 -0.71
C CYS A 156 -4.21 -9.29 -1.32
N VAL A 157 -4.10 -10.34 -0.49
CA VAL A 157 -4.14 -11.73 -0.99
C VAL A 157 -5.56 -12.09 -1.42
N PRO A 158 -5.73 -12.99 -2.42
CA PRO A 158 -7.04 -13.49 -2.79
C PRO A 158 -7.65 -14.34 -1.66
N SER A 159 -8.96 -14.53 -1.71
CA SER A 159 -9.63 -15.47 -0.79
C SER A 159 -9.38 -16.92 -1.23
N LEU A 160 -9.10 -17.81 -0.27
CA LEU A 160 -9.02 -19.26 -0.51
C LEU A 160 -10.31 -19.84 -1.11
N SER A 161 -11.45 -19.25 -0.74
CA SER A 161 -12.76 -19.58 -1.31
C SER A 161 -13.54 -18.29 -1.55
N ASN A 162 -13.79 -17.97 -2.81
CA ASN A 162 -14.31 -16.67 -3.17
C ASN A 162 -15.83 -16.68 -3.40
N TYR A 163 -16.59 -16.35 -2.35
CA TYR A 163 -18.04 -16.18 -2.47
C TYR A 163 -18.44 -14.81 -3.04
N TRP A 164 -17.59 -13.79 -2.85
CA TRP A 164 -17.78 -12.41 -3.30
C TRP A 164 -16.72 -12.05 -4.35
N PRO A 165 -16.88 -12.52 -5.62
CA PRO A 165 -15.89 -12.30 -6.68
C PRO A 165 -15.88 -10.84 -7.14
N ARG A 166 -15.32 -9.95 -6.30
CA ARG A 166 -15.07 -8.56 -6.64
C ARG A 166 -14.17 -8.49 -7.88
N ARG A 167 -14.28 -7.40 -8.63
CA ARG A 167 -13.49 -7.15 -9.84
C ARG A 167 -13.02 -5.70 -9.87
N TRP A 168 -11.97 -5.45 -10.65
CA TRP A 168 -11.42 -4.14 -10.95
C TRP A 168 -11.29 -3.98 -12.46
N TYR A 169 -12.30 -3.33 -13.04
CA TYR A 169 -12.37 -2.96 -14.44
C TYR A 169 -12.83 -1.50 -14.56
N PRO A 170 -12.03 -0.52 -14.10
CA PRO A 170 -12.38 0.88 -14.29
C PRO A 170 -12.54 1.18 -15.79
N SER A 171 -13.58 1.94 -16.13
CA SER A 171 -13.87 2.36 -17.51
C SER A 171 -12.71 3.13 -18.15
N GLU A 172 -11.98 3.90 -17.34
CA GLU A 172 -10.75 4.58 -17.74
C GLU A 172 -9.52 3.79 -17.31
N GLY A 173 -8.58 3.60 -18.24
CA GLY A 173 -7.31 2.95 -17.93
C GLY A 173 -6.44 3.82 -17.02
N GLY A 174 -5.60 3.18 -16.20
CA GLY A 174 -4.66 3.89 -15.34
C GLY A 174 -3.62 4.67 -16.16
N LYS A 175 -3.21 5.83 -15.63
CA LYS A 175 -2.15 6.66 -16.22
C LYS A 175 -0.79 6.03 -15.99
N ASN A 176 0.22 6.41 -16.76
CA ASN A 176 1.61 5.94 -16.62
C ASN A 176 1.72 4.40 -16.54
N ARG A 177 0.79 3.70 -17.21
CA ARG A 177 0.77 2.24 -17.29
C ARG A 177 1.98 1.75 -18.08
N GLU A 178 2.63 0.71 -17.58
CA GLU A 178 3.71 0.02 -18.30
C GLU A 178 3.20 -0.57 -19.63
N ILE A 179 4.02 -0.47 -20.67
CA ILE A 179 3.69 -0.99 -22.01
C ILE A 179 3.39 -2.50 -21.93
N GLY A 180 2.30 -2.92 -22.54
CA GLY A 180 1.87 -4.32 -22.57
C GLY A 180 1.15 -4.82 -21.32
N LYS A 181 0.99 -4.01 -20.26
CA LYS A 181 0.19 -4.38 -19.08
C LYS A 181 -1.33 -4.19 -19.32
N PRO A 182 -2.20 -4.94 -18.60
CA PRO A 182 -3.65 -4.83 -18.73
C PRO A 182 -4.18 -3.42 -18.50
N ASN A 183 -5.30 -3.06 -19.16
CA ASN A 183 -5.80 -1.68 -19.18
C ASN A 183 -6.15 -1.14 -17.77
N TYR A 184 -6.52 -2.03 -16.85
CA TYR A 184 -6.89 -1.70 -15.46
C TYR A 184 -5.69 -1.37 -14.55
N THR A 185 -4.45 -1.48 -15.05
CA THR A 185 -3.22 -1.16 -14.31
C THR A 185 -2.76 0.28 -14.54
N GLY A 186 -1.87 0.77 -13.68
CA GLY A 186 -1.35 2.15 -13.69
C GLY A 186 -1.93 3.03 -12.58
N GLU A 187 -1.59 4.31 -12.63
CA GLU A 187 -1.98 5.36 -11.69
C GLU A 187 -3.47 5.69 -11.83
N THR A 188 -4.21 5.60 -10.73
CA THR A 188 -5.65 5.77 -10.71
C THR A 188 -6.15 6.23 -9.33
N GLN A 189 -7.46 6.34 -9.16
CA GLN A 189 -8.10 6.63 -7.89
C GLN A 189 -9.13 5.56 -7.55
N ASP A 190 -9.25 5.22 -6.26
CA ASP A 190 -10.39 4.42 -5.80
C ASP A 190 -11.68 5.28 -5.75
N GLY A 191 -12.81 4.67 -5.39
CA GLY A 191 -14.08 5.39 -5.34
C GLY A 191 -14.14 6.52 -4.31
N PHE A 192 -13.20 6.57 -3.35
CA PHE A 192 -13.08 7.64 -2.37
C PHE A 192 -12.19 8.80 -2.84
N GLY A 193 -11.59 8.67 -4.02
CA GLY A 193 -10.62 9.63 -4.57
C GLY A 193 -9.19 9.42 -4.08
N ASN A 194 -8.92 8.34 -3.33
CA ASN A 194 -7.56 8.05 -2.87
C ASN A 194 -6.68 7.69 -4.06
N LYS A 195 -5.51 8.33 -4.18
CA LYS A 195 -4.51 7.98 -5.18
C LYS A 195 -3.94 6.58 -4.90
N MET A 196 -3.88 5.75 -5.92
CA MET A 196 -3.20 4.46 -5.90
C MET A 196 -2.67 4.09 -7.29
N THR A 197 -1.64 3.26 -7.34
CA THR A 197 -1.14 2.67 -8.59
C THR A 197 -1.40 1.18 -8.56
N VAL A 198 -2.09 0.66 -9.57
CA VAL A 198 -2.43 -0.77 -9.66
C VAL A 198 -1.36 -1.48 -10.49
N HIS A 199 -0.69 -2.47 -9.91
CA HIS A 199 0.33 -3.27 -10.61
C HIS A 199 -0.21 -4.58 -11.16
N ALA A 200 -1.08 -5.25 -10.39
CA ALA A 200 -1.81 -6.43 -10.84
C ALA A 200 -3.07 -6.65 -10.01
N VAL A 201 -4.08 -7.28 -10.63
CA VAL A 201 -5.34 -7.67 -10.00
C VAL A 201 -5.73 -9.06 -10.50
N SER A 202 -6.10 -9.96 -9.59
CA SER A 202 -6.60 -11.31 -9.91
C SER A 202 -8.09 -11.23 -10.23
N ASN A 203 -8.44 -10.58 -11.33
CA ASN A 203 -9.84 -10.45 -11.73
C ASN A 203 -10.48 -11.84 -11.98
N PRO A 204 -11.74 -12.06 -11.58
CA PRO A 204 -12.49 -13.28 -11.95
C PRO A 204 -12.56 -13.43 -13.48
N ILE A 205 -12.16 -14.59 -13.98
CA ILE A 205 -12.11 -14.91 -15.41
C ILE A 205 -12.80 -16.26 -15.63
N PHE A 206 -13.56 -16.38 -16.71
CA PHE A 206 -14.18 -17.63 -17.12
C PHE A 206 -13.09 -18.60 -17.61
N THR A 207 -12.92 -19.71 -16.91
CA THR A 207 -11.86 -20.71 -17.20
C THR A 207 -12.35 -21.86 -18.08
N GLY A 208 -13.67 -22.07 -18.16
CA GLY A 208 -14.27 -23.27 -18.77
C GLY A 208 -14.20 -24.54 -17.91
N ILE A 209 -13.57 -24.49 -16.72
CA ILE A 209 -13.43 -25.63 -15.81
C ILE A 209 -14.66 -25.74 -14.90
N LYS A 210 -15.19 -26.95 -14.71
CA LYS A 210 -16.36 -27.21 -13.86
C LYS A 210 -15.98 -27.70 -12.46
N PRO A 211 -16.68 -27.24 -11.39
CA PRO A 211 -17.75 -26.26 -11.42
C PRO A 211 -17.22 -24.81 -11.48
N SER A 212 -17.80 -23.98 -12.36
CA SER A 212 -17.46 -22.56 -12.55
C SER A 212 -17.41 -21.76 -11.23
N LYS A 213 -18.30 -22.05 -10.28
CA LYS A 213 -18.33 -21.42 -8.95
C LYS A 213 -17.03 -21.57 -8.15
N ILE A 214 -16.19 -22.56 -8.46
CA ILE A 214 -14.90 -22.78 -7.80
C ILE A 214 -13.77 -22.16 -8.62
N TYR A 215 -13.77 -22.36 -9.93
CA TYR A 215 -12.62 -22.05 -10.79
C TYR A 215 -12.63 -20.65 -11.39
N ASP A 216 -13.80 -20.02 -11.54
CA ASP A 216 -13.91 -18.75 -12.28
C ASP A 216 -13.91 -17.52 -11.36
N ARG A 217 -13.95 -17.73 -10.04
CA ARG A 217 -14.15 -16.68 -9.02
C ARG A 217 -12.86 -16.08 -8.46
N ALA A 218 -11.72 -16.29 -9.12
CA ALA A 218 -10.41 -15.84 -8.66
C ALA A 218 -10.10 -16.22 -7.20
N ALA A 219 -10.41 -17.47 -6.82
CA ALA A 219 -10.04 -18.01 -5.52
C ALA A 219 -8.59 -18.51 -5.54
N GLY A 220 -7.83 -18.28 -4.46
CA GLY A 220 -6.41 -18.55 -4.45
C GLY A 220 -5.71 -18.25 -3.13
N TYR A 221 -4.39 -18.16 -3.18
CA TYR A 221 -3.54 -17.77 -2.06
C TYR A 221 -2.40 -16.86 -2.51
N GLY A 222 -1.84 -16.10 -1.57
CA GLY A 222 -0.68 -15.25 -1.81
C GLY A 222 0.53 -15.74 -1.04
N ILE A 223 1.72 -15.57 -1.61
CA ILE A 223 3.00 -15.79 -0.93
C ILE A 223 3.81 -14.49 -1.02
N VAL A 224 4.43 -14.08 0.09
CA VAL A 224 5.36 -12.95 0.11
C VAL A 224 6.74 -13.46 0.53
N ARG A 225 7.73 -13.32 -0.36
CA ARG A 225 9.12 -13.70 -0.09
C ARG A 225 9.95 -12.46 0.21
N LEU A 226 10.62 -12.46 1.36
CA LEU A 226 11.53 -11.39 1.76
C LEU A 226 12.97 -11.86 1.55
N ASN A 227 13.67 -11.23 0.59
CA ASN A 227 15.11 -11.44 0.44
C ASN A 227 15.87 -10.40 1.25
N LYS A 228 16.31 -10.80 2.44
CA LYS A 228 17.02 -9.94 3.38
C LYS A 228 18.36 -9.42 2.84
N ASN A 229 19.07 -10.21 2.02
CA ASN A 229 20.38 -9.82 1.48
C ASN A 229 20.22 -8.78 0.36
N LYS A 230 19.28 -8.99 -0.57
CA LYS A 230 18.99 -8.09 -1.69
C LYS A 230 18.07 -6.93 -1.32
N ARG A 231 17.44 -6.97 -0.13
CA ARG A 231 16.37 -6.06 0.30
C ARG A 231 15.22 -5.98 -0.72
N SER A 232 14.83 -7.13 -1.27
CA SER A 232 13.73 -7.24 -2.22
C SER A 232 12.54 -8.00 -1.62
N ILE A 233 11.34 -7.66 -2.08
CA ILE A 233 10.07 -8.24 -1.65
C ILE A 233 9.37 -8.76 -2.91
N THR A 234 9.14 -10.06 -2.96
CA THR A 234 8.43 -10.71 -4.08
C THR A 234 7.04 -11.10 -3.62
N MET A 235 6.03 -10.60 -4.31
CA MET A 235 4.62 -10.94 -4.16
C MET A 235 4.25 -11.97 -5.20
N GLU A 236 3.63 -13.06 -4.77
CA GLU A 236 3.11 -14.12 -5.63
C GLU A 236 1.61 -14.29 -5.37
N CYS A 237 0.84 -14.54 -6.42
CA CYS A 237 -0.62 -14.67 -6.33
C CYS A 237 -1.07 -15.86 -7.16
N TRP A 238 -1.47 -16.93 -6.48
CA TRP A 238 -1.72 -18.23 -7.07
C TRP A 238 -3.20 -18.57 -7.09
N PRO A 239 -3.76 -19.01 -8.22
CA PRO A 239 -5.04 -19.71 -8.25
C PRO A 239 -5.04 -20.90 -7.31
N ARG A 240 -6.20 -21.22 -6.73
CA ARG A 240 -6.34 -22.33 -5.76
C ARG A 240 -5.87 -23.67 -6.33
N GLN A 241 -6.10 -23.89 -7.62
CA GLN A 241 -5.74 -25.11 -8.35
C GLN A 241 -4.34 -25.09 -8.97
N ALA A 242 -3.57 -24.02 -8.77
CA ALA A 242 -2.26 -23.87 -9.35
C ALA A 242 -1.34 -25.02 -8.93
N LYS A 243 -0.40 -25.36 -9.83
CA LYS A 243 0.67 -26.33 -9.58
C LYS A 243 2.00 -25.59 -9.55
N PRO A 244 2.47 -25.07 -8.39
CA PRO A 244 3.66 -24.22 -8.35
C PRO A 244 4.93 -24.84 -8.94
N GLN A 245 5.01 -26.17 -8.98
CA GLN A 245 6.12 -26.89 -9.63
C GLN A 245 6.19 -26.68 -11.16
N ASP A 246 5.07 -26.30 -11.80
CA ASP A 246 4.99 -26.05 -13.24
C ASP A 246 5.46 -24.62 -13.61
N GLY A 247 5.81 -23.80 -12.60
CA GLY A 247 6.48 -22.51 -12.75
C GLY A 247 5.58 -21.28 -12.57
N ASP A 248 6.17 -20.09 -12.75
CA ASP A 248 5.51 -18.81 -12.47
C ASP A 248 4.29 -18.50 -13.36
N SER A 249 4.17 -19.15 -14.52
CA SER A 249 3.02 -19.00 -15.42
C SER A 249 1.72 -19.55 -14.83
N GLU A 250 1.80 -20.35 -13.77
CA GLU A 250 0.64 -20.84 -13.04
C GLU A 250 0.02 -19.79 -12.10
N GLN A 251 0.70 -18.65 -11.89
CA GLN A 251 0.17 -17.53 -11.12
C GLN A 251 -0.92 -16.78 -11.89
N TYR A 252 -1.69 -15.94 -11.18
CA TYR A 252 -2.55 -14.97 -11.84
C TYR A 252 -1.72 -14.01 -12.72
N GLU A 253 -2.32 -13.54 -13.81
CA GLU A 253 -1.66 -12.63 -14.74
C GLU A 253 -1.14 -11.37 -14.04
N GLY A 254 0.14 -11.05 -14.29
CA GLY A 254 0.82 -9.90 -13.70
C GLY A 254 1.70 -10.24 -12.51
N TRP A 255 1.65 -11.46 -11.98
CA TRP A 255 2.55 -11.97 -10.95
C TRP A 255 3.59 -12.96 -11.52
N PRO A 256 4.74 -13.16 -10.84
CA PRO A 256 5.16 -12.52 -9.60
C PRO A 256 5.58 -11.05 -9.78
N ILE A 257 5.47 -10.26 -8.72
CA ILE A 257 5.92 -8.85 -8.69
C ILE A 257 7.02 -8.71 -7.65
N THR A 258 8.18 -8.16 -8.04
CA THR A 258 9.29 -7.91 -7.12
C THR A 258 9.58 -6.42 -7.01
N VAL A 259 9.63 -5.92 -5.77
CA VAL A 259 9.95 -4.52 -5.43
C VAL A 259 11.13 -4.43 -4.48
N GLY A 260 11.86 -3.31 -4.51
CA GLY A 260 12.91 -3.01 -3.54
C GLY A 260 12.34 -2.42 -2.25
N GLN A 261 12.95 -2.71 -1.10
CA GLN A 261 12.54 -2.16 0.20
C GLN A 261 12.43 -0.63 0.17
N GLU A 262 13.43 0.05 -0.38
CA GLU A 262 13.48 1.52 -0.44
C GLU A 262 12.32 2.13 -1.25
N GLN A 263 11.71 1.35 -2.16
CA GLN A 263 10.55 1.78 -2.96
C GLN A 263 9.29 1.96 -2.09
N ASN A 264 9.21 1.31 -0.92
CA ASN A 264 8.09 1.50 0.02
C ASN A 264 8.05 2.90 0.67
N TYR A 265 9.07 3.73 0.48
CA TYR A 265 8.97 5.14 0.82
C TYR A 265 8.38 5.99 -0.30
N GLY A 266 8.60 5.62 -1.57
CA GLY A 266 7.97 6.21 -2.77
C GLY A 266 8.26 7.67 -3.09
N ARG A 267 8.22 8.59 -2.11
CA ARG A 267 8.37 10.04 -2.35
C ARG A 267 9.63 10.35 -3.13
N LYS A 268 9.45 11.14 -4.19
CA LYS A 268 10.53 11.73 -4.99
C LYS A 268 11.32 12.72 -4.13
N ALA A 269 12.64 12.62 -4.18
CA ALA A 269 13.53 13.53 -3.46
C ALA A 269 13.39 14.95 -4.04
N LYS A 270 13.31 15.97 -3.18
CA LYS A 270 13.52 17.37 -3.63
C LYS A 270 15.00 17.74 -3.59
N ALA A 271 15.75 17.15 -2.66
CA ALA A 271 17.19 17.22 -2.59
C ALA A 271 17.74 16.01 -1.81
N PHE A 272 19.06 15.95 -1.69
CA PHE A 272 19.75 14.92 -0.92
C PHE A 272 20.66 15.57 0.12
N LEU A 273 20.81 14.93 1.28
CA LEU A 273 21.85 15.28 2.26
C LEU A 273 23.21 14.72 1.80
N PRO A 274 24.34 15.16 2.38
CA PRO A 274 25.65 14.52 2.17
C PRO A 274 25.59 13.00 2.30
N GLU A 275 26.43 12.30 1.54
CA GLU A 275 26.50 10.83 1.61
C GLU A 275 26.99 10.41 3.00
N ILE A 276 26.23 9.54 3.66
CA ILE A 276 26.62 8.93 4.93
C ILE A 276 27.55 7.77 4.61
N VAL A 277 28.71 7.72 5.27
CA VAL A 277 29.65 6.61 5.24
C VAL A 277 29.83 6.09 6.66
N VAL A 278 29.53 4.82 6.89
CA VAL A 278 29.63 4.18 8.21
C VAL A 278 30.82 3.22 8.23
N ARG A 279 31.62 3.28 9.30
CA ARG A 279 32.74 2.38 9.55
C ARG A 279 32.60 1.81 10.96
N GLY A 280 32.94 0.53 11.13
CA GLY A 280 32.89 -0.13 12.44
C GLY A 280 31.52 -0.67 12.88
N LEU A 281 30.48 -0.55 12.03
CA LEU A 281 29.18 -1.19 12.24
C LEU A 281 28.73 -1.95 11.00
N GLU A 282 28.15 -3.13 11.22
CA GLU A 282 27.42 -3.88 10.19
C GLU A 282 25.94 -3.51 10.23
N ASN A 283 25.30 -3.39 9.05
CA ASN A 283 23.87 -3.12 8.92
C ASN A 283 23.35 -1.97 9.82
N PRO A 284 23.98 -0.78 9.78
CA PRO A 284 23.62 0.32 10.67
C PRO A 284 22.20 0.81 10.41
N VAL A 285 21.57 1.34 11.45
CA VAL A 285 20.31 2.07 11.36
C VAL A 285 20.61 3.55 11.16
N VAL A 286 19.95 4.17 10.19
CA VAL A 286 20.00 5.61 9.95
C VAL A 286 18.63 6.22 10.22
N GLU A 287 18.58 7.27 11.03
CA GLU A 287 17.41 8.13 11.23
C GLU A 287 17.67 9.51 10.63
N ILE A 288 16.72 9.99 9.83
CA ILE A 288 16.72 11.35 9.29
C ILE A 288 15.63 12.14 10.00
N ILE A 289 16.01 13.19 10.70
CA ILE A 289 15.12 13.94 11.61
C ILE A 289 15.13 15.41 11.20
N ARG A 290 13.96 16.05 11.18
CA ARG A 290 13.87 17.50 11.00
C ARG A 290 14.22 18.22 12.29
N GLU A 291 15.20 19.13 12.23
CA GLU A 291 15.69 19.82 13.42
C GLU A 291 14.67 20.80 14.03
N ASP A 292 13.82 21.43 13.19
CA ASP A 292 12.84 22.43 13.62
C ASP A 292 11.63 21.85 14.38
N SER A 293 11.36 20.56 14.21
CA SER A 293 10.15 19.90 14.71
C SER A 293 10.44 18.62 15.47
N ASN A 294 11.70 18.17 15.46
CA ASN A 294 12.14 16.86 15.93
C ASN A 294 11.36 15.68 15.30
N GLU A 295 10.76 15.90 14.12
CA GLU A 295 10.02 14.86 13.42
C GLU A 295 11.01 13.93 12.69
N ILE A 296 10.96 12.63 13.00
CA ILE A 296 11.62 11.62 12.17
C ILE A 296 10.94 11.58 10.81
N VAL A 297 11.69 11.93 9.77
CA VAL A 297 11.29 11.88 8.36
C VAL A 297 11.19 10.44 7.88
N TYR A 298 12.19 9.64 8.26
CA TYR A 298 12.21 8.18 8.14
C TYR A 298 13.38 7.58 8.93
N ALA A 299 13.32 6.27 9.16
CA ALA A 299 14.44 5.48 9.63
C ALA A 299 14.59 4.21 8.77
N LEU A 300 15.81 3.73 8.56
CA LEU A 300 16.10 2.56 7.75
C LEU A 300 17.32 1.78 8.29
N ARG A 301 17.17 0.46 8.46
CA ARG A 301 18.33 -0.43 8.63
C ARG A 301 18.95 -0.76 7.29
N LEU A 302 20.20 -0.36 7.10
CA LEU A 302 20.94 -0.61 5.87
C LEU A 302 21.44 -2.07 5.80
N ASN A 303 21.74 -2.54 4.58
CA ASN A 303 22.51 -3.77 4.32
C ASN A 303 23.89 -3.44 3.69
N LYS A 304 24.33 -2.20 3.87
CA LYS A 304 25.48 -1.56 3.23
C LYS A 304 26.00 -0.46 4.15
N ASN A 305 27.22 0.00 3.89
CA ASN A 305 27.90 0.98 4.74
C ASN A 305 27.83 2.41 4.19
N THR A 306 27.10 2.62 3.09
CA THR A 306 26.88 3.95 2.52
C THR A 306 25.40 4.18 2.25
N PHE A 307 24.96 5.43 2.41
CA PHE A 307 23.59 5.83 2.14
C PHE A 307 23.52 7.30 1.78
N LYS A 308 22.74 7.63 0.74
CA LYS A 308 22.51 9.02 0.32
C LYS A 308 21.07 9.41 0.70
N PRO A 309 20.87 10.13 1.82
CA PRO A 309 19.53 10.40 2.31
C PRO A 309 18.78 11.36 1.39
N LYS A 310 17.53 11.02 1.05
CA LYS A 310 16.62 11.92 0.34
C LYS A 310 15.85 12.78 1.33
N VAL A 311 15.61 14.03 0.96
CA VAL A 311 14.82 14.98 1.77
C VAL A 311 13.82 15.72 0.90
N PHE A 312 12.79 16.29 1.55
CA PHE A 312 11.58 16.78 0.89
C PHE A 312 11.31 18.26 1.12
N ASP A 313 12.19 18.93 1.86
CA ASP A 313 12.19 20.37 2.09
C ASP A 313 13.63 20.88 2.08
N THR A 314 13.96 21.72 1.10
CA THR A 314 15.31 22.25 0.91
C THR A 314 15.65 23.42 1.83
N SER A 315 14.63 24.01 2.47
CA SER A 315 14.79 25.15 3.39
C SER A 315 15.15 24.72 4.82
N LYS A 316 15.12 23.41 5.10
CA LYS A 316 15.26 22.86 6.45
C LYS A 316 16.66 22.31 6.69
N LYS A 317 17.02 22.32 7.97
CA LYS A 317 18.16 21.58 8.51
C LYS A 317 17.69 20.26 9.10
N TYR A 318 18.60 19.29 9.12
CA TYR A 318 18.35 17.94 9.51
C TYR A 318 19.35 17.47 10.55
N ILE A 319 18.89 16.61 11.44
CA ILE A 319 19.72 15.80 12.32
C ILE A 319 19.82 14.41 11.68
N ILE A 320 21.05 13.88 11.61
CA ILE A 320 21.33 12.52 11.16
C ILE A 320 21.78 11.73 12.38
N ARG A 321 21.03 10.68 12.73
CA ARG A 321 21.47 9.69 13.72
C ARG A 321 21.82 8.39 13.02
N VAL A 322 22.96 7.81 13.39
CA VAL A 322 23.42 6.51 12.90
C VAL A 322 23.75 5.64 14.10
N GLY A 323 23.45 4.35 14.07
CA GLY A 323 23.78 3.47 15.18
C GLY A 323 23.27 2.04 15.09
N GLU A 324 23.45 1.30 16.18
CA GLU A 324 22.84 0.00 16.44
C GLU A 324 21.88 0.11 17.64
N PRO A 325 20.55 0.09 17.42
CA PRO A 325 19.57 0.24 18.49
C PRO A 325 19.69 -0.82 19.60
N ASP A 326 20.08 -2.05 19.27
CA ASP A 326 20.05 -3.17 20.23
C ASP A 326 21.11 -3.09 21.33
N ILE A 327 22.15 -2.27 21.12
CA ILE A 327 23.21 -2.00 22.11
C ILE A 327 23.28 -0.51 22.49
N ASP A 328 22.26 0.26 22.12
CA ASP A 328 22.17 1.71 22.33
C ASP A 328 23.44 2.49 21.89
N ASN A 329 24.09 2.04 20.81
CA ASN A 329 25.29 2.68 20.29
C ASN A 329 24.92 3.65 19.15
N TRP A 330 24.88 4.94 19.45
CA TRP A 330 24.45 5.99 18.52
C TRP A 330 25.46 7.12 18.37
N LYS A 331 25.55 7.66 17.15
CA LYS A 331 26.25 8.90 16.83
C LYS A 331 25.30 9.84 16.09
N THR A 332 25.48 11.14 16.32
CA THR A 332 24.55 12.17 15.83
C THR A 332 25.32 13.33 15.21
N GLU A 333 24.85 13.79 14.06
CA GLU A 333 25.31 15.02 13.41
C GLU A 333 24.12 15.97 13.23
N ASN A 334 24.29 17.23 13.62
CA ASN A 334 23.24 18.24 13.66
C ASN A 334 23.42 19.29 12.56
N SER A 335 22.40 20.12 12.33
CA SER A 335 22.48 21.26 11.39
C SER A 335 22.91 20.87 9.97
N ILE A 336 22.60 19.65 9.53
CA ILE A 336 22.94 19.17 8.20
C ILE A 336 21.96 19.74 7.19
N VAL A 337 22.51 20.34 6.12
CA VAL A 337 21.75 20.92 5.02
C VAL A 337 21.84 20.05 3.77
N PRO A 338 20.87 20.15 2.84
CA PRO A 338 20.98 19.48 1.54
C PRO A 338 22.26 19.90 0.80
N GLY A 339 22.95 18.93 0.22
CA GLY A 339 24.23 19.20 -0.44
C GLY A 339 25.02 17.97 -0.87
N ASN A 340 26.19 18.25 -1.44
CA ASN A 340 27.18 17.26 -1.84
C ASN A 340 28.21 17.05 -0.72
N GLY A 341 29.05 16.03 -0.87
CA GLY A 341 30.06 15.65 0.12
C GLY A 341 29.69 14.40 0.91
N LYS A 342 30.49 14.13 1.95
CA LYS A 342 30.41 12.92 2.78
C LYS A 342 30.41 13.29 4.26
N ILE A 343 29.64 12.55 5.05
CA ILE A 343 29.68 12.56 6.51
C ILE A 343 30.12 11.16 6.94
N ILE A 344 31.21 11.08 7.71
CA ILE A 344 31.79 9.81 8.12
C ILE A 344 31.44 9.55 9.58
N PHE A 345 30.72 8.47 9.85
CA PHE A 345 30.49 7.96 11.19
C PHE A 345 31.44 6.79 11.45
N GLN A 346 32.42 7.01 12.32
CA GLN A 346 33.36 5.98 12.77
C GLN A 346 32.89 5.44 14.11
N PHE A 347 32.48 4.17 14.18
CA PHE A 347 32.12 3.48 15.42
C PHE A 347 33.28 2.66 15.98
#